data_AF-A0A8E0QX87-F1
#
_entry.id   AF-A0A8E0QX87-F1
#
_cell.length_a   1.000
_cell.length_b   1.000
_cell.length_c   1.000
_cell.angle_alpha   90.00
_cell.angle_beta   90.00
_cell.angle_gamma   90.00
#
_symmetry.space_group_name_H-M   'P 1'
#
loop_
_entity.id
_entity.type
_entity.pdbx_description
1 polymer ?
#
loop_
_entity_poly.entity_id
_entity_poly.type
_entity_poly.pdbx_seq_one_letter_code
_entity_poly.pdbx_strand_id
1 'polypeptide(L)'
;MHFSKIAISLGLLATAASAAPRSFQERSSIVAREIVDLGVTPLSAGELEKREIIDLGVTNDGFEDLDKRGNSNYISSCGSNWMPIEDDKSKSHSGYRTAVEQYCYHVTHSQDGLPTVIGAGQKHAAIVKGGYFLKGDVPAAVDFEIHNKMKDGDHTPNQADCVTYLMKMADSSSKCYGSKNKDTKGGTWQIGSDDVSYHALPMSNST
;
A
#
# COMPACT_ATOMS: atom_id res chain seq x y z
N MET A 1 -85.73 -34.74 11.88
CA MET A 1 -84.46 -34.17 12.38
C MET A 1 -83.55 -33.90 11.19
N HIS A 2 -82.82 -32.80 11.31
CA HIS A 2 -82.22 -31.99 10.25
C HIS A 2 -80.78 -32.39 9.88
N PHE A 3 -80.37 -32.02 8.64
CA PHE A 3 -79.01 -31.70 8.14
C PHE A 3 -77.96 -32.83 8.09
N SER A 4 -76.98 -32.89 7.18
CA SER A 4 -76.54 -32.02 6.08
C SER A 4 -75.59 -32.79 5.16
N LYS A 5 -75.54 -32.39 3.89
CA LYS A 5 -74.53 -32.75 2.89
C LYS A 5 -73.21 -32.03 3.20
N ILE A 6 -72.06 -32.68 2.98
CA ILE A 6 -70.79 -31.99 2.74
C ILE A 6 -70.07 -32.70 1.59
N ALA A 7 -69.89 -31.96 0.49
CA ALA A 7 -68.97 -32.27 -0.59
C ALA A 7 -67.63 -31.57 -0.30
N ILE A 8 -66.51 -32.22 -0.63
CA ILE A 8 -65.19 -31.59 -0.63
C ILE A 8 -64.58 -31.81 -2.02
N SER A 9 -64.36 -30.70 -2.72
CA SER A 9 -63.70 -30.60 -4.01
C SER A 9 -62.20 -30.85 -3.88
N LEU A 10 -61.63 -31.71 -4.74
CA LEU A 10 -60.18 -31.75 -4.94
C LEU A 10 -59.77 -30.57 -5.82
N GLY A 11 -58.99 -29.66 -5.25
CA GLY A 11 -58.40 -28.52 -5.95
C GLY A 11 -57.29 -28.94 -6.91
N LEU A 12 -57.27 -28.28 -8.07
CA LEU A 12 -56.16 -28.23 -9.02
C LEU A 12 -54.90 -27.67 -8.35
N LEU A 13 -53.77 -28.38 -8.46
CA LEU A 13 -52.44 -27.83 -8.25
C LEU A 13 -51.91 -27.32 -9.60
N ALA A 14 -51.93 -25.99 -9.78
CA ALA A 14 -51.25 -25.33 -10.88
C ALA A 14 -49.76 -25.20 -10.53
N THR A 15 -48.89 -25.86 -11.31
CA THR A 15 -47.44 -25.66 -11.24
C THR A 15 -47.07 -24.36 -11.93
N ALA A 16 -46.73 -23.32 -11.14
CA ALA A 16 -46.12 -22.10 -11.65
C ALA A 16 -44.62 -22.36 -11.93
N ALA A 17 -44.26 -22.40 -13.22
CA ALA A 17 -42.86 -22.35 -13.63
C ALA A 17 -42.33 -20.92 -13.43
N SER A 18 -41.62 -20.71 -12.32
CA SER A 18 -40.82 -19.51 -12.09
C SER A 18 -39.62 -19.54 -13.04
N ALA A 19 -39.68 -18.74 -14.10
CA ALA A 19 -38.51 -18.39 -14.89
C ALA A 19 -37.64 -17.46 -14.05
N ALA A 20 -36.58 -18.00 -13.44
CA ALA A 20 -35.59 -17.20 -12.74
C ALA A 20 -34.91 -16.25 -13.76
N PRO A 21 -34.88 -14.93 -13.52
CA PRO A 21 -34.11 -14.03 -14.36
C PRO A 21 -32.63 -14.40 -14.20
N ARG A 22 -31.98 -14.73 -15.31
CA ARG A 22 -30.52 -14.78 -15.39
C ARG A 22 -30.02 -13.36 -15.11
N SER A 23 -29.66 -13.09 -13.85
CA SER A 23 -28.76 -12.00 -13.56
C SER A 23 -27.47 -12.25 -14.32
N PHE A 24 -27.27 -11.49 -15.40
CA PHE A 24 -25.93 -11.27 -15.90
C PHE A 24 -25.18 -10.60 -14.74
N GLN A 25 -24.42 -11.41 -14.01
CA GLN A 25 -23.38 -10.90 -13.14
C GLN A 25 -22.35 -10.29 -14.08
N GLU A 26 -22.50 -9.00 -14.33
CA GLU A 26 -21.45 -8.16 -14.87
C GLU A 26 -20.23 -8.42 -13.99
N ARG A 27 -19.29 -9.23 -14.52
CA ARG A 27 -17.98 -9.38 -13.90
C ARG A 27 -17.36 -8.00 -14.00
N SER A 28 -17.55 -7.20 -12.95
CA SER A 28 -16.64 -6.11 -12.63
C SER A 28 -15.26 -6.69 -12.82
N SER A 29 -14.45 -6.10 -13.71
CA SER A 29 -13.07 -6.51 -13.93
C SER A 29 -12.34 -6.24 -12.62
N ILE A 30 -12.39 -7.20 -11.68
CA ILE A 30 -11.70 -7.10 -10.41
C ILE A 30 -10.24 -7.05 -10.77
N VAL A 31 -9.67 -5.86 -10.66
CA VAL A 31 -8.24 -5.64 -10.75
C VAL A 31 -7.61 -6.45 -9.62
N ALA A 32 -6.98 -7.58 -9.96
CA ALA A 32 -6.29 -8.42 -9.00
C ALA A 32 -5.02 -7.69 -8.54
N ARG A 33 -5.12 -7.04 -7.38
CA ARG A 33 -3.99 -6.43 -6.69
C ARG A 33 -3.25 -7.53 -5.93
N GLU A 34 -1.93 -7.54 -6.02
CA GLU A 34 -1.06 -8.58 -5.44
C GLU A 34 -0.03 -7.92 -4.52
N ILE A 35 0.22 -8.54 -3.37
CA ILE A 35 1.31 -8.17 -2.46
C ILE A 35 2.32 -9.32 -2.48
N VAL A 36 3.56 -9.01 -2.86
CA VAL A 36 4.71 -9.91 -2.71
C VAL A 36 5.42 -9.53 -1.43
N ASP A 37 5.23 -10.34 -0.39
CA ASP A 37 5.89 -10.16 0.91
C ASP A 37 7.29 -10.76 0.88
N LEU A 38 8.31 -9.94 1.14
CA LEU A 38 9.72 -10.37 1.19
C LEU A 38 10.19 -10.64 2.63
N GLY A 39 9.31 -10.40 3.62
CA GLY A 39 9.52 -10.71 5.02
C GLY A 39 10.47 -9.75 5.74
N VAL A 40 10.88 -10.18 6.94
CA VAL A 40 11.82 -9.45 7.79
C VAL A 40 13.24 -9.98 7.58
N THR A 41 14.17 -9.09 7.33
CA THR A 41 15.59 -9.41 7.08
C THR A 41 16.51 -8.46 7.85
N PRO A 42 17.76 -8.85 8.15
CA PRO A 42 18.76 -7.90 8.64
C PRO A 42 18.94 -6.74 7.65
N LEU A 43 19.20 -5.52 8.15
CA LEU A 43 19.45 -4.37 7.28
C LEU A 43 20.60 -4.61 6.28
N SER A 44 21.59 -5.42 6.66
CA SER A 44 22.75 -5.77 5.83
C SER A 44 22.52 -6.90 4.82
N ALA A 45 21.37 -7.60 4.85
CA ALA A 45 21.17 -8.83 4.10
C ALA A 45 20.73 -8.65 2.63
N GLY A 46 20.74 -7.42 2.09
CA GLY A 46 20.28 -7.19 0.72
C GLY A 46 20.45 -5.77 0.21
N GLU A 47 21.72 -5.35 0.03
CA GLU A 47 22.13 -4.29 -0.91
C GLU A 47 22.36 -4.85 -2.35
N LEU A 48 21.93 -6.07 -2.61
CA LEU A 48 21.86 -6.71 -3.94
C LEU A 48 20.42 -6.56 -4.44
N GLU A 49 20.05 -5.77 -5.45
CA GLU A 49 20.79 -5.24 -6.58
C GLU A 49 20.27 -3.83 -6.95
N LYS A 50 21.18 -2.94 -7.35
CA LYS A 50 20.97 -1.78 -8.23
C LYS A 50 19.81 -0.84 -7.87
N ARG A 51 20.13 0.18 -7.07
CA ARG A 51 19.91 1.56 -7.53
C ARG A 51 21.22 2.32 -7.38
N GLU A 52 21.95 2.39 -8.49
CA GLU A 52 22.90 3.47 -8.72
C GLU A 52 22.17 4.80 -8.50
N ILE A 53 22.36 5.39 -7.33
CA ILE A 53 22.56 6.83 -7.21
C ILE A 53 23.79 7.01 -6.31
N ILE A 54 24.93 6.53 -6.81
CA ILE A 54 26.21 7.12 -6.46
C ILE A 54 26.44 8.21 -7.51
N ASP A 55 25.98 9.41 -7.19
CA ASP A 55 26.75 10.60 -7.49
C ASP A 55 26.57 11.57 -6.33
N LEU A 56 27.32 11.31 -5.28
CA LEU A 56 27.83 12.38 -4.44
C LEU A 56 29.33 12.21 -4.42
N GLY A 57 29.96 12.91 -5.37
CA GLY A 57 31.36 13.25 -5.28
C GLY A 57 31.73 13.61 -3.83
N VAL A 58 32.87 13.09 -3.43
CA VAL A 58 33.57 13.46 -2.20
C VAL A 58 33.64 14.98 -2.10
N THR A 59 32.86 15.58 -1.21
CA THR A 59 33.25 16.82 -0.54
C THR A 59 33.28 16.57 0.95
N ASN A 60 34.45 16.82 1.53
CA ASN A 60 34.69 16.85 2.96
C ASN A 60 33.92 18.02 3.56
N ASP A 61 32.67 17.82 3.91
CA ASP A 61 31.88 18.84 4.60
C ASP A 61 31.57 18.33 6.02
N GLY A 62 32.04 19.11 6.98
CA GLY A 62 32.33 18.70 8.35
C GLY A 62 31.14 18.16 9.15
N PHE A 63 31.51 17.44 10.21
CA PHE A 63 30.69 16.89 11.28
C PHE A 63 29.86 17.91 12.09
N GLU A 64 29.62 19.13 11.58
CA GLU A 64 29.00 20.22 12.35
C GLU A 64 27.53 20.51 12.00
N ASP A 65 26.90 19.78 11.08
CA ASP A 65 25.49 20.02 10.71
C ASP A 65 24.52 18.87 11.07
N LEU A 66 25.01 17.86 11.78
CA LEU A 66 24.17 16.77 12.34
C LEU A 66 23.51 17.16 13.67
N ASP A 67 24.06 18.16 14.39
CA ASP A 67 23.54 18.61 15.68
C ASP A 67 22.37 19.62 15.58
N LYS A 68 21.87 19.91 14.36
CA LYS A 68 20.76 20.85 14.12
C LYS A 68 19.44 20.23 13.68
N ARG A 69 19.37 18.91 13.48
CA ARG A 69 18.11 18.22 13.15
C ARG A 69 17.52 17.60 14.41
N GLY A 70 16.95 18.47 15.26
CA GLY A 70 16.26 18.03 16.46
C GLY A 70 15.20 16.97 16.13
N ASN A 71 15.14 15.93 16.96
CA ASN A 71 14.16 14.83 17.13
C ASN A 71 12.78 14.99 16.45
N SER A 72 12.72 15.21 15.14
CA SER A 72 11.49 15.57 14.43
C SER A 72 11.40 14.77 13.15
N ASN A 73 10.19 14.30 12.87
CA ASN A 73 9.93 13.44 11.72
C ASN A 73 9.99 14.26 10.43
N TYR A 74 10.59 13.73 9.37
CA TYR A 74 10.80 14.47 8.13
C TYR A 74 10.89 13.57 6.91
N ILE A 75 10.75 14.16 5.71
CA ILE A 75 10.99 13.46 4.45
C ILE A 75 12.48 13.54 4.11
N SER A 76 13.21 12.43 4.18
CA SER A 76 14.64 12.40 3.84
C SER A 76 14.87 12.43 2.33
N SER A 77 14.04 11.73 1.56
CA SER A 77 14.20 11.58 0.09
C SER A 77 12.86 11.47 -0.62
N CYS A 78 12.87 11.69 -1.94
CA CYS A 78 11.76 11.41 -2.83
C CYS A 78 12.20 10.37 -3.86
N GLY A 79 11.27 9.54 -4.34
CA GLY A 79 11.51 8.66 -5.47
C GLY A 79 11.72 9.42 -6.80
N SER A 80 11.97 8.67 -7.87
CA SER A 80 12.19 9.21 -9.22
C SER A 80 10.92 9.28 -10.06
N ASN A 81 9.98 8.34 -9.86
CA ASN A 81 8.80 8.17 -10.69
C ASN A 81 7.57 8.86 -10.08
N TRP A 82 6.72 9.45 -10.94
CA TRP A 82 5.47 10.06 -10.53
C TRP A 82 4.31 9.08 -10.62
N MET A 83 3.58 8.91 -9.53
CA MET A 83 2.37 8.10 -9.44
C MET A 83 1.18 8.97 -9.02
N PRO A 84 0.01 8.86 -9.67
CA PRO A 84 -1.21 9.49 -9.20
C PRO A 84 -1.52 9.11 -7.75
N ILE A 85 -1.90 10.09 -6.92
CA ILE A 85 -2.18 9.83 -5.52
C ILE A 85 -3.49 9.05 -5.34
N GLU A 86 -4.52 9.48 -6.06
CA GLU A 86 -5.86 8.91 -6.01
C GLU A 86 -6.09 7.90 -7.14
N ASP A 87 -7.05 7.00 -6.95
CA ASP A 87 -7.49 6.04 -7.97
C ASP A 87 -8.15 6.76 -9.18
N ASP A 88 -7.83 6.30 -10.39
CA ASP A 88 -8.59 6.63 -11.59
C ASP A 88 -9.63 5.53 -11.86
N LYS A 89 -10.84 5.76 -11.35
CA LYS A 89 -11.97 4.85 -11.48
C LYS A 89 -12.42 4.64 -12.93
N SER A 90 -12.13 5.58 -13.84
CA SER A 90 -12.53 5.46 -15.25
C SER A 90 -11.68 4.44 -16.00
N LYS A 91 -10.42 4.27 -15.59
CA LYS A 91 -9.48 3.31 -16.16
C LYS A 91 -9.24 2.09 -15.28
N SER A 92 -9.89 2.02 -14.11
CA SER A 92 -9.60 1.04 -13.07
C SER A 92 -8.12 1.04 -12.63
N HIS A 93 -7.48 2.23 -12.63
CA HIS A 93 -6.11 2.39 -12.14
C HIS A 93 -6.12 2.75 -10.66
N SER A 94 -5.34 2.02 -9.87
CA SER A 94 -5.18 2.27 -8.45
C SER A 94 -4.03 3.27 -8.22
N GLY A 95 -4.23 4.20 -7.30
CA GLY A 95 -3.28 5.25 -6.94
C GLY A 95 -2.38 4.88 -5.75
N TYR A 96 -1.47 5.80 -5.43
CA TYR A 96 -0.51 5.66 -4.34
C TYR A 96 -1.20 5.44 -2.99
N ARG A 97 -2.31 6.15 -2.71
CA ARG A 97 -3.07 5.99 -1.46
C ARG A 97 -3.52 4.55 -1.26
N THR A 98 -4.11 3.95 -2.29
CA THR A 98 -4.57 2.56 -2.25
C THR A 98 -3.42 1.58 -2.05
N ALA A 99 -2.25 1.83 -2.65
CA ALA A 99 -1.05 1.01 -2.40
C ALA A 99 -0.60 1.08 -0.93
N VAL A 100 -0.56 2.30 -0.36
CA VAL A 100 -0.21 2.54 1.05
C VAL A 100 -1.19 1.84 1.98
N GLU A 101 -2.49 1.97 1.75
CA GLU A 101 -3.52 1.33 2.57
C GLU A 101 -3.39 -0.20 2.56
N GLN A 102 -3.12 -0.79 1.39
CA GLN A 102 -2.91 -2.23 1.27
C GLN A 102 -1.66 -2.70 2.00
N TYR A 103 -0.53 -2.02 1.82
CA TYR A 103 0.70 -2.37 2.50
C TYR A 103 0.58 -2.23 4.02
N CYS A 104 0.00 -1.12 4.50
CA CYS A 104 -0.17 -0.88 5.92
C CYS A 104 -1.15 -1.87 6.55
N TYR A 105 -2.20 -2.27 5.85
CA TYR A 105 -3.06 -3.36 6.31
C TYR A 105 -2.29 -4.67 6.42
N HIS A 106 -1.55 -5.05 5.37
CA HIS A 106 -0.73 -6.27 5.32
C HIS A 106 0.26 -6.37 6.49
N VAL A 107 1.05 -5.32 6.74
CA VAL A 107 2.09 -5.36 7.79
C VAL A 107 1.52 -5.30 9.22
N THR A 108 0.23 -4.96 9.37
CA THR A 108 -0.46 -4.92 10.67
C THR A 108 -1.42 -6.08 10.90
N HIS A 109 -1.75 -6.81 9.84
CA HIS A 109 -2.63 -7.98 9.83
C HIS A 109 -1.97 -9.06 8.97
N SER A 110 -0.79 -9.51 9.40
CA SER A 110 -0.02 -10.52 8.65
C SER A 110 -0.79 -11.84 8.56
N GLN A 111 -0.26 -12.86 7.87
CA GLN A 111 -1.01 -14.11 7.60
C GLN A 111 -1.50 -14.85 8.87
N ASP A 112 -0.88 -14.60 10.02
CA ASP A 112 -1.26 -15.13 11.33
C ASP A 112 -2.27 -14.24 12.09
N GLY A 113 -2.71 -13.13 11.49
CA GLY A 113 -3.58 -12.14 12.09
C GLY A 113 -2.88 -11.20 13.07
N LEU A 114 -1.54 -11.25 13.15
CA LEU A 114 -0.73 -10.41 14.03
C LEU A 114 0.04 -9.35 13.24
N PRO A 115 0.38 -8.22 13.86
CA PRO A 115 1.29 -7.24 13.25
C PRO A 115 2.70 -7.81 13.08
N THR A 116 3.37 -7.44 12.00
CA THR A 116 4.78 -7.74 11.80
C THR A 116 5.62 -7.03 12.85
N VAL A 117 6.49 -7.78 13.54
CA VAL A 117 7.48 -7.24 14.47
C VAL A 117 8.83 -7.11 13.76
N ILE A 118 9.42 -5.92 13.78
CA ILE A 118 10.70 -5.62 13.15
C ILE A 118 11.71 -5.33 14.24
N GLY A 119 12.61 -6.28 14.52
CA GLY A 119 13.63 -6.13 15.55
C GLY A 119 14.67 -5.06 15.21
N ALA A 120 15.44 -4.66 16.22
CA ALA A 120 16.55 -3.72 16.05
C ALA A 120 17.52 -4.19 14.95
N GLY A 121 17.88 -3.28 14.04
CA GLY A 121 18.77 -3.58 12.92
C GLY A 121 18.15 -4.44 11.81
N GLN A 122 16.82 -4.56 11.77
CA GLN A 122 16.09 -5.30 10.74
C GLN A 122 15.25 -4.38 9.85
N LYS A 123 14.81 -4.91 8.71
CA LYS A 123 13.79 -4.31 7.84
C LYS A 123 12.72 -5.31 7.46
N HIS A 124 11.51 -4.81 7.26
CA HIS A 124 10.46 -5.48 6.51
C HIS A 124 10.39 -4.92 5.09
N ALA A 125 10.16 -5.76 4.08
CA ALA A 125 10.00 -5.33 2.70
C ALA A 125 8.83 -6.05 2.00
N ALA A 126 8.08 -5.33 1.17
CA ALA A 126 7.04 -5.91 0.33
C ALA A 126 6.84 -5.09 -0.95
N ILE A 127 6.32 -5.73 -1.99
CA ILE A 127 6.00 -5.08 -3.26
C ILE A 127 4.50 -5.19 -3.50
N VAL A 128 3.82 -4.06 -3.65
CA VAL A 128 2.40 -4.01 -4.04
C VAL A 128 2.31 -3.75 -5.53
N LYS A 129 1.68 -4.66 -6.28
CA LYS A 129 1.61 -4.63 -7.75
C LYS A 129 0.23 -5.06 -8.26
N GLY A 130 0.03 -4.93 -9.57
CA GLY A 130 -1.22 -5.29 -10.24
C GLY A 130 -2.26 -4.17 -10.15
N GLY A 131 -2.54 -3.52 -11.29
CA GLY A 131 -3.54 -2.44 -11.34
C GLY A 131 -3.06 -1.05 -10.93
N TYR A 132 -1.77 -0.89 -10.68
CA TYR A 132 -1.13 0.40 -10.37
C TYR A 132 -0.42 0.95 -11.59
N PHE A 133 -0.40 2.28 -11.72
CA PHE A 133 0.15 2.95 -12.89
C PHE A 133 0.90 4.22 -12.50
N LEU A 134 2.03 4.46 -13.15
CA LEU A 134 2.72 5.73 -13.13
C LEU A 134 2.06 6.70 -14.11
N LYS A 135 2.51 7.96 -14.05
CA LYS A 135 2.16 8.98 -15.04
C LYS A 135 2.42 8.47 -16.47
N GLY A 136 1.44 8.69 -17.35
CA GLY A 136 1.50 8.22 -18.74
C GLY A 136 0.98 6.80 -18.93
N ASP A 137 0.17 6.29 -17.99
CA ASP A 137 -0.43 4.95 -18.03
C ASP A 137 0.60 3.82 -18.11
N VAL A 138 1.78 4.02 -17.51
CA VAL A 138 2.85 3.01 -17.44
C VAL A 138 2.54 2.05 -16.27
N PRO A 139 2.41 0.73 -16.50
CA PRO A 139 2.18 -0.24 -15.42
C PRO A 139 3.25 -0.16 -14.33
N ALA A 140 2.82 -0.23 -13.08
CA ALA A 140 3.65 0.05 -11.93
C ALA A 140 3.52 -1.00 -10.82
N ALA A 141 4.50 -0.96 -9.93
CA ALA A 141 4.48 -1.49 -8.58
C ALA A 141 4.91 -0.40 -7.61
N VAL A 142 4.68 -0.62 -6.32
CA VAL A 142 5.22 0.22 -5.25
C VAL A 142 6.03 -0.67 -4.31
N ASP A 143 7.32 -0.37 -4.22
CA ASP A 143 8.22 -1.04 -3.29
C ASP A 143 8.09 -0.37 -1.93
N PHE A 144 7.75 -1.15 -0.91
CA PHE A 144 7.64 -0.69 0.46
C PHE A 144 8.72 -1.32 1.33
N GLU A 145 9.29 -0.52 2.21
CA GLU A 145 10.15 -1.01 3.27
C GLU A 145 9.90 -0.27 4.59
N ILE A 146 10.08 -0.95 5.72
CA ILE A 146 10.17 -0.32 7.04
C ILE A 146 11.49 -0.76 7.65
N HIS A 147 12.36 0.18 7.98
CA HIS A 147 13.66 -0.09 8.60
C HIS A 147 13.60 0.28 10.07
N ASN A 148 13.94 -0.65 10.95
CA ASN A 148 14.23 -0.36 12.36
C ASN A 148 15.75 -0.23 12.54
N LYS A 149 16.20 1.02 12.64
CA LYS A 149 17.63 1.40 12.79
C LYS A 149 18.02 1.66 14.25
N MET A 150 17.09 1.45 15.19
CA MET A 150 17.39 1.56 16.61
C MET A 150 18.49 0.56 17.01
N LYS A 151 19.25 0.92 18.05
CA LYS A 151 20.28 0.03 18.61
C LYS A 151 19.67 -1.13 19.40
N ASP A 152 18.51 -0.90 19.99
CA ASP A 152 17.72 -1.84 20.76
C ASP A 152 16.21 -1.55 20.59
N GLY A 153 15.39 -2.54 20.91
CA GLY A 153 13.93 -2.42 20.84
C GLY A 153 13.32 -2.86 19.51
N ASP A 154 12.10 -3.36 19.60
CA ASP A 154 11.30 -3.78 18.46
C ASP A 154 10.44 -2.63 17.96
N HIS A 155 10.24 -2.60 16.65
CA HIS A 155 9.28 -1.71 16.00
C HIS A 155 8.11 -2.53 15.46
N THR A 156 6.92 -2.27 15.98
CA THR A 156 5.67 -2.89 15.54
C THR A 156 4.80 -1.82 14.90
N PRO A 157 4.58 -1.85 13.57
CA PRO A 157 3.80 -0.84 12.89
C PRO A 157 2.34 -0.80 13.39
N ASN A 158 1.82 0.41 13.57
CA ASN A 158 0.39 0.67 13.71
C ASN A 158 -0.19 1.06 12.34
N GLN A 159 -1.40 0.60 12.00
CA GLN A 159 -1.97 0.85 10.68
C GLN A 159 -2.19 2.34 10.40
N ALA A 160 -2.75 3.09 11.36
CA ALA A 160 -3.04 4.51 11.20
C ALA A 160 -1.74 5.33 11.06
N ASP A 161 -0.73 5.01 11.87
CA ASP A 161 0.57 5.67 11.79
C ASP A 161 1.30 5.32 10.50
N CYS A 162 1.31 4.05 10.10
CA CYS A 162 1.88 3.60 8.83
C CYS A 162 1.30 4.37 7.64
N VAL A 163 -0.03 4.47 7.57
CA VAL A 163 -0.72 5.23 6.51
C VAL A 163 -0.34 6.70 6.61
N THR A 164 -0.39 7.28 7.82
CA THR A 164 -0.08 8.70 8.03
C THR A 164 1.34 9.03 7.57
N TYR A 165 2.34 8.25 7.96
CA TYR A 165 3.74 8.46 7.63
C TYR A 165 3.99 8.31 6.13
N LEU A 166 3.47 7.26 5.52
CA LEU A 166 3.63 7.05 4.08
C LEU A 166 2.89 8.08 3.24
N MET A 167 1.76 8.62 3.73
CA MET A 167 1.03 9.69 3.06
C MET A 167 1.65 11.08 3.23
N LYS A 168 2.62 11.28 4.14
CA LYS A 168 3.37 12.56 4.22
C LYS A 168 4.08 12.89 2.91
N MET A 169 4.51 11.89 2.16
CA MET A 169 5.13 12.08 0.85
C MET A 169 4.15 12.56 -0.22
N ALA A 170 2.86 12.32 -0.04
CA ALA A 170 1.78 12.74 -0.93
C ALA A 170 1.05 14.02 -0.47
N ASP A 171 1.45 14.61 0.67
CA ASP A 171 0.87 15.86 1.16
C ASP A 171 1.14 17.00 0.17
N SER A 172 0.16 17.87 -0.07
CA SER A 172 0.30 19.01 -0.98
C SER A 172 1.45 19.97 -0.63
N SER A 173 1.90 19.97 0.62
CA SER A 173 3.04 20.75 1.13
C SER A 173 4.40 20.04 0.99
N SER A 174 4.40 18.76 0.62
CA SER A 174 5.60 17.93 0.50
C SER A 174 6.44 18.29 -0.72
N LYS A 175 7.76 18.18 -0.58
CA LYS A 175 8.71 18.24 -1.72
C LYS A 175 8.55 17.08 -2.71
N CYS A 176 7.87 16.01 -2.33
CA CYS A 176 7.60 14.86 -3.20
C CYS A 176 6.23 14.95 -3.90
N TYR A 177 5.46 16.01 -3.67
CA TYR A 177 4.15 16.22 -4.28
C TYR A 177 4.24 17.04 -5.58
N GLY A 178 3.51 16.60 -6.60
CA GLY A 178 3.42 17.23 -7.90
C GLY A 178 2.10 17.96 -8.07
N SER A 179 2.10 19.27 -7.82
CA SER A 179 0.89 20.10 -7.86
C SER A 179 0.18 20.12 -9.21
N LYS A 180 0.91 19.93 -10.31
CA LYS A 180 0.37 19.94 -11.67
C LYS A 180 -0.58 18.76 -11.95
N ASN A 181 -0.23 17.55 -11.51
CA ASN A 181 -1.02 16.34 -11.81
C ASN A 181 -1.62 15.69 -10.57
N LYS A 182 -1.41 16.27 -9.37
CA LYS A 182 -1.81 15.69 -8.08
C LYS A 182 -1.22 14.29 -7.89
N ASP A 183 0.05 14.15 -8.24
CA ASP A 183 0.85 12.95 -8.15
C ASP A 183 1.90 13.05 -7.03
N THR A 184 2.50 11.93 -6.66
CA THR A 184 3.61 11.86 -5.72
C THR A 184 4.76 11.03 -6.29
N LYS A 185 5.97 11.37 -5.88
CA LYS A 185 7.17 10.56 -6.10
C LYS A 185 7.34 9.44 -5.08
N GLY A 186 6.50 9.39 -4.05
CA GLY A 186 6.80 8.62 -2.84
C GLY A 186 8.13 9.08 -2.24
N GLY A 187 8.86 8.18 -1.60
CA GLY A 187 10.15 8.48 -0.98
C GLY A 187 10.37 7.78 0.35
N THR A 188 11.05 8.47 1.26
CA THR A 188 11.34 8.00 2.62
C THR A 188 10.90 9.03 3.66
N TRP A 189 10.12 8.56 4.64
CA TRP A 189 9.80 9.28 5.86
C TRP A 189 10.65 8.77 7.02
N GLN A 190 11.35 9.66 7.70
CA GLN A 190 12.14 9.39 8.89
C GLN A 190 11.33 9.73 10.15
N ILE A 191 11.45 8.89 11.17
CA ILE A 191 10.87 9.08 12.49
C ILE A 191 12.00 9.25 13.50
N GLY A 192 11.87 10.25 14.36
CA GLY A 192 12.89 10.57 15.36
C GLY A 192 14.22 10.95 14.72
N SER A 193 15.33 10.62 15.40
CA SER A 193 16.69 10.87 14.92
C SER A 193 17.15 9.76 13.97
N ASP A 194 16.32 9.47 12.96
CA ASP A 194 16.52 8.39 11.99
C ASP A 194 16.44 6.98 12.62
N ASP A 195 15.67 6.81 13.69
CA ASP A 195 15.49 5.54 14.41
C ASP A 195 14.68 4.54 13.60
N VAL A 196 13.60 5.01 12.96
CA VAL A 196 12.75 4.19 12.10
C VAL A 196 12.47 4.95 10.81
N SER A 197 12.47 4.25 9.67
CA SER A 197 12.12 4.87 8.39
C SER A 197 11.13 4.04 7.61
N TYR A 198 10.18 4.73 6.98
CA TYR A 198 9.16 4.16 6.12
C TYR A 198 9.41 4.58 4.68
N HIS A 199 9.47 3.61 3.79
CA HIS A 199 9.75 3.79 2.37
C HIS A 199 8.55 3.37 1.53
N ALA A 200 8.24 4.14 0.51
CA ALA A 200 7.25 3.79 -0.51
C ALA A 200 7.69 4.40 -1.85
N LEU A 201 8.18 3.54 -2.74
CA LEU A 201 8.82 3.97 -3.99
C LEU A 201 8.05 3.41 -5.18
N PRO A 202 7.30 4.25 -5.90
CA PRO A 202 6.67 3.85 -7.15
C PRO A 202 7.74 3.50 -8.19
N MET A 203 7.59 2.34 -8.80
CA MET A 203 8.47 1.81 -9.82
C MET A 203 7.67 1.38 -11.03
N SER A 204 8.22 1.61 -12.23
CA SER A 204 7.71 0.91 -13.40
C SER A 204 7.88 -0.58 -13.19
N ASN A 205 6.90 -1.39 -13.57
CA ASN A 205 7.13 -2.84 -13.70
C ASN A 205 8.19 -3.01 -14.78
N SER A 206 9.47 -3.15 -14.41
CA SER A 206 10.48 -3.60 -15.36
C SER A 206 10.07 -5.00 -15.77
N THR A 207 9.65 -5.14 -17.03
CA THR A 207 9.52 -6.42 -17.71
C THR A 207 10.79 -7.24 -17.62
#